data_AF-A0A6P8NDK5-F1
#
_entry.id   AF-A0A6P8NDK5-F1
#
_cell.length_a   1.000
_cell.length_b   1.000
_cell.length_c   1.000
_cell.angle_alpha   90.00
_cell.angle_beta   90.00
_cell.angle_gamma   90.00
#
_symmetry.space_group_name_H-M   'P 1'
#
loop_
_entity.id
_entity.type
_entity.pdbx_description
1 polymer ?
#
loop_
_entity_poly.entity_id
_entity_poly.type
_entity_poly.pdbx_seq_one_letter_code
_entity_poly.pdbx_strand_id
1 'polypeptide(L)'
;MGLLSVLKQSNVIYVIFGITFLTSGLIINFFQCLLYFGLRPFSIYLYRKINCYLCYSLYSQLVFVPEWWSELDIVLYMNKDDVEKFKKNHKYILMNHRYEIDWLCGWIICERTGVLGNCKAYVKKSLQYVPILGWAWRFAGYIFMERNWEKDKEVITSQIKELVNYPDSISLLLCAEGTRFTTEKLEASQKFAQKANLPILNYHLTPRTKGFVASLPHMRGKISDIYDMQLQFKSDDPVKPTLTNLLQGKRITAYICLFRIPLEEVPEDEKGAEEWLHKHYEKKDRMAESFEQTGDFFELSGVPKLEKITLKRRYNSLVNIIFWAVVVNAPILYYLIIILLSGSIIYFSIGASSIFLICLLLQRMIGMSKISKSSSYGTDDKKLK
;
A
#
# COMPACT_ATOMS: atom_id res chain seq x y z
N MET A 1 -23.25 -23.57 0.12
CA MET A 1 -22.01 -22.98 -0.44
C MET A 1 -21.84 -23.50 -1.86
N GLY A 2 -21.77 -22.64 -2.87
CA GLY A 2 -21.63 -23.08 -4.27
C GLY A 2 -20.20 -23.58 -4.59
N LEU A 3 -20.04 -24.39 -5.64
CA LEU A 3 -18.75 -24.96 -6.06
C LEU A 3 -17.63 -23.91 -6.18
N LEU A 4 -17.95 -22.72 -6.71
CA LEU A 4 -17.01 -21.60 -6.81
C LEU A 4 -16.51 -21.12 -5.44
N SER A 5 -17.37 -21.08 -4.42
CA SER A 5 -16.98 -20.68 -3.07
C SER A 5 -16.04 -21.69 -2.41
N VAL A 6 -16.27 -22.99 -2.64
CA VAL A 6 -15.38 -24.06 -2.18
C VAL A 6 -14.02 -23.97 -2.88
N LEU A 7 -14.02 -23.75 -4.20
CA LEU A 7 -12.79 -23.57 -4.97
C LEU A 7 -12.00 -22.35 -4.50
N LYS A 8 -12.68 -21.20 -4.28
CA LYS A 8 -12.02 -19.98 -3.82
C LYS A 8 -11.35 -20.12 -2.44
N GLN A 9 -11.85 -21.03 -1.62
CA GLN A 9 -11.33 -21.31 -0.28
C GLN A 9 -10.30 -22.45 -0.25
N SER A 10 -10.02 -23.09 -1.38
CA SER A 10 -9.10 -24.23 -1.46
C SER A 10 -7.65 -23.79 -1.26
N ASN A 11 -6.93 -24.53 -0.41
CA ASN A 11 -5.49 -24.37 -0.21
C ASN A 11 -4.70 -24.54 -1.51
N VAL A 12 -5.20 -25.34 -2.46
CA VAL A 12 -4.54 -25.55 -3.76
C VAL A 12 -4.44 -24.23 -4.53
N ILE A 13 -5.51 -23.42 -4.54
CA ILE A 13 -5.49 -22.13 -5.24
C ILE A 13 -4.51 -21.17 -4.56
N TYR A 14 -4.43 -21.16 -3.23
CA TYR A 14 -3.45 -20.31 -2.52
C TYR A 14 -2.02 -20.69 -2.87
N VAL A 15 -1.75 -21.98 -3.01
CA VAL A 15 -0.45 -22.48 -3.47
C VAL A 15 -0.19 -22.02 -4.90
N ILE A 16 -1.16 -22.12 -5.82
CA ILE A 16 -1.01 -21.66 -7.21
C ILE A 16 -0.72 -20.15 -7.27
N PHE A 17 -1.50 -19.31 -6.58
CA PHE A 17 -1.25 -17.87 -6.52
C PHE A 17 0.11 -17.57 -5.91
N GLY A 18 0.47 -18.28 -4.85
CA GLY A 18 1.74 -18.09 -4.19
C GLY A 18 2.95 -18.50 -5.02
N ILE A 19 2.91 -19.65 -5.69
CA ILE A 19 3.94 -20.09 -6.65
C ILE A 19 4.06 -19.05 -7.77
N THR A 20 2.93 -18.62 -8.34
CA THR A 20 2.89 -17.61 -9.40
C THR A 20 3.58 -16.32 -8.95
N PHE A 21 3.19 -15.79 -7.79
CA PHE A 21 3.74 -14.56 -7.25
C PHE A 21 5.22 -14.68 -6.87
N LEU A 22 5.62 -15.78 -6.22
CA LEU A 22 7.01 -15.97 -5.79
C LEU A 22 7.94 -16.12 -6.99
N THR A 23 7.61 -17.00 -7.94
CA THR A 23 8.47 -17.28 -9.09
C THR A 23 8.52 -16.09 -10.04
N SER A 24 7.37 -15.50 -10.40
CA SER A 24 7.37 -14.30 -11.25
C SER A 24 8.05 -13.12 -10.56
N GLY A 25 7.87 -12.95 -9.26
CA GLY A 25 8.51 -11.90 -8.48
C GLY A 25 10.04 -11.99 -8.49
N LEU A 26 10.59 -13.20 -8.36
CA LEU A 26 12.04 -13.44 -8.48
C LEU A 26 12.55 -13.12 -9.89
N ILE A 27 11.82 -13.54 -10.93
CA ILE A 27 12.16 -13.23 -12.33
C ILE A 27 12.15 -11.71 -12.55
N ILE A 28 11.11 -11.03 -12.07
CA ILE A 28 10.98 -9.57 -12.17
C ILE A 28 12.15 -8.90 -11.44
N ASN A 29 12.47 -9.28 -10.21
CA ASN A 29 13.60 -8.68 -9.50
C ASN A 29 14.94 -8.92 -10.17
N PHE A 30 15.13 -10.08 -10.79
CA PHE A 30 16.33 -10.34 -11.59
C PHE A 30 16.47 -9.29 -12.70
N PHE A 31 15.41 -9.03 -13.45
CA PHE A 31 15.43 -7.95 -14.46
C PHE A 31 15.58 -6.56 -13.84
N GLN A 32 14.94 -6.27 -12.70
CA GLN A 32 15.14 -5.00 -12.01
C GLN A 32 16.60 -4.80 -11.58
N CYS A 33 17.26 -5.85 -11.12
CA CYS A 33 18.68 -5.86 -10.77
C CYS A 33 19.54 -5.55 -12.00
N LEU A 34 19.28 -6.21 -13.14
CA LEU A 34 19.95 -5.93 -14.40
C LEU A 34 19.75 -4.48 -14.85
N LEU A 35 18.54 -3.94 -14.74
CA LEU A 35 18.27 -2.53 -15.06
C LEU A 35 18.98 -1.58 -14.09
N TYR A 36 19.07 -1.93 -12.80
CA TYR A 36 19.68 -1.08 -11.78
C TYR A 36 21.19 -0.97 -11.92
N PHE A 37 21.89 -2.08 -12.19
CA PHE A 37 23.35 -2.06 -12.36
C PHE A 37 23.78 -1.81 -13.80
N GLY A 38 22.97 -2.23 -14.77
CA GLY A 38 23.24 -2.06 -16.19
C GLY A 38 22.74 -0.72 -16.72
N LEU A 39 21.42 -0.51 -16.77
CA LEU A 39 20.83 0.64 -17.48
C LEU A 39 20.86 1.95 -16.70
N ARG A 40 20.63 1.91 -15.38
CA ARG A 40 20.50 3.12 -14.53
C ARG A 40 21.73 4.05 -14.59
N PRO A 41 23.00 3.57 -14.59
CA PRO A 41 24.16 4.45 -14.68
C PRO A 41 24.24 5.24 -16.00
N PHE A 42 23.69 4.71 -17.09
CA PHE A 42 23.73 5.35 -18.41
C PHE A 42 22.46 6.17 -18.71
N SER A 43 21.30 5.73 -18.22
CA SER A 43 20.04 6.46 -18.42
C SER A 43 19.06 6.21 -17.29
N ILE A 44 18.99 7.17 -16.36
CA ILE A 44 18.00 7.17 -15.28
C ILE A 44 16.56 7.25 -15.82
N TYR A 45 16.35 7.95 -16.94
CA TYR A 45 15.06 8.08 -17.60
C TYR A 45 14.55 6.71 -18.09
N LEU A 46 15.35 6.00 -18.88
CA LEU A 46 14.95 4.69 -19.43
C LEU A 46 14.82 3.65 -18.32
N TYR A 47 15.72 3.68 -17.33
CA TYR A 47 15.60 2.87 -16.13
C TYR A 47 14.23 3.03 -15.47
N ARG A 48 13.81 4.28 -15.20
CA ARG A 48 12.51 4.56 -14.56
C ARG A 48 11.33 4.14 -15.43
N LYS A 49 11.38 4.42 -16.75
CA LYS A 49 10.33 4.03 -17.70
C LYS A 49 10.11 2.52 -17.75
N ILE A 50 11.18 1.74 -17.91
CA ILE A 50 11.08 0.28 -18.01
C ILE A 50 10.76 -0.33 -16.65
N ASN A 51 11.42 0.13 -15.58
CA ASN A 51 11.17 -0.38 -14.24
C ASN A 51 9.74 -0.13 -13.76
N CYS A 52 9.07 0.92 -14.24
CA CYS A 52 7.64 1.15 -13.99
C CYS A 52 6.78 -0.05 -14.43
N TYR A 53 7.04 -0.62 -15.61
CA TYR A 53 6.31 -1.79 -16.10
C TYR A 53 6.64 -3.07 -15.31
N LEU A 54 7.89 -3.24 -14.88
CA LEU A 54 8.27 -4.33 -13.99
C LEU A 54 7.57 -4.22 -12.63
N CYS A 55 7.54 -3.02 -12.05
CA CYS A 55 6.79 -2.73 -10.83
C CYS A 55 5.30 -2.99 -11.02
N TYR A 56 4.72 -2.52 -12.12
CA TYR A 56 3.32 -2.79 -12.47
C TYR A 56 3.03 -4.28 -12.54
N SER A 57 3.87 -5.04 -13.25
CA SER A 57 3.69 -6.48 -13.43
C SER A 57 3.75 -7.25 -12.12
N LEU A 58 4.53 -6.78 -11.14
CA LEU A 58 4.57 -7.35 -9.79
C LEU A 58 3.36 -6.91 -8.95
N TYR A 59 3.11 -5.61 -8.84
CA TYR A 59 2.08 -5.06 -7.95
C TYR A 59 0.66 -5.45 -8.39
N SER A 60 0.43 -5.54 -9.71
CA SER A 60 -0.87 -5.91 -10.27
C SER A 60 -1.28 -7.34 -9.92
N GLN A 61 -0.34 -8.24 -9.61
CA GLN A 61 -0.68 -9.58 -9.09
C GLN A 61 -1.31 -9.52 -7.71
N LEU A 62 -0.87 -8.59 -6.85
CA LEU A 62 -1.49 -8.36 -5.54
C LEU A 62 -2.82 -7.63 -5.67
N VAL A 63 -2.94 -6.70 -6.63
CA VAL A 63 -4.20 -5.97 -6.91
C VAL A 63 -5.24 -6.88 -7.59
N PHE A 64 -4.83 -7.91 -8.32
CA PHE A 64 -5.74 -8.88 -8.92
C PHE A 64 -6.63 -9.56 -7.86
N VAL A 65 -6.06 -9.90 -6.70
CA VAL A 65 -6.79 -10.58 -5.61
C VAL A 65 -8.03 -9.78 -5.17
N PRO A 66 -7.93 -8.52 -4.72
CA PRO A 66 -9.11 -7.75 -4.37
C PRO A 66 -9.99 -7.40 -5.57
N GLU A 67 -9.44 -7.05 -6.74
CA GLU A 67 -10.25 -6.57 -7.87
C GLU A 67 -11.09 -7.65 -8.54
N TRP A 68 -10.50 -8.82 -8.78
CA TRP A 68 -11.08 -9.85 -9.64
C TRP A 68 -11.39 -11.14 -8.89
N TRP A 69 -10.61 -11.49 -7.86
CA TRP A 69 -10.81 -12.73 -7.11
C TRP A 69 -11.85 -12.59 -5.99
N SER A 70 -11.70 -11.57 -5.14
CA SER A 70 -12.63 -11.31 -4.02
C SER A 70 -13.68 -10.25 -4.33
N GLU A 71 -13.56 -9.58 -5.48
CA GLU A 71 -14.48 -8.56 -5.96
C GLU A 71 -14.72 -7.43 -4.94
N LEU A 72 -13.64 -6.98 -4.28
CA LEU A 72 -13.64 -5.83 -3.38
C LEU A 72 -14.31 -4.64 -4.08
N ASP A 73 -15.26 -4.05 -3.37
CA ASP A 73 -15.99 -2.87 -3.83
C ASP A 73 -15.35 -1.62 -3.23
N ILE A 74 -15.23 -0.57 -4.05
CA ILE A 74 -14.73 0.74 -3.62
C ILE A 74 -15.82 1.76 -3.84
N VAL A 75 -16.33 2.29 -2.73
CA VAL A 75 -17.18 3.47 -2.72
C VAL A 75 -16.25 4.68 -2.57
N LEU A 76 -15.92 5.31 -3.70
CA LEU A 76 -15.06 6.50 -3.74
C LEU A 76 -15.93 7.76 -3.74
N TYR A 77 -15.65 8.68 -2.82
CA TYR A 77 -16.18 10.04 -2.80
C TYR A 77 -15.06 11.00 -3.18
N MET A 78 -15.27 11.79 -4.23
CA MET A 78 -14.27 12.72 -4.77
C MET A 78 -14.96 13.78 -5.64
N ASN A 79 -14.40 14.98 -5.72
CA ASN A 79 -14.85 15.95 -6.72
C ASN A 79 -14.51 15.44 -8.15
N LYS A 80 -15.50 15.43 -9.05
CA LYS A 80 -15.34 15.01 -10.44
C LYS A 80 -14.19 15.72 -11.16
N ASP A 81 -14.04 17.02 -10.92
CA ASP A 81 -13.05 17.86 -11.60
C ASP A 81 -11.61 17.51 -11.20
N ASP A 82 -11.43 16.87 -10.04
CA ASP A 82 -10.12 16.50 -9.53
C ASP A 82 -9.66 15.11 -10.02
N VAL A 83 -10.55 14.31 -10.63
CA VAL A 83 -10.22 12.95 -11.10
C VAL A 83 -9.13 12.97 -12.17
N GLU A 84 -9.21 13.90 -13.13
CA GLU A 84 -8.22 14.02 -14.19
C GLU A 84 -6.88 14.54 -13.69
N LYS A 85 -6.90 15.48 -12.73
CA LYS A 85 -5.67 15.96 -12.06
C LYS A 85 -5.00 14.85 -11.28
N PHE A 86 -5.81 14.03 -10.59
CA PHE A 86 -5.29 12.86 -9.91
C PHE A 86 -4.64 11.91 -10.90
N LYS A 87 -5.13 11.68 -12.12
CA LYS A 87 -4.47 10.75 -13.06
C LYS A 87 -3.11 11.23 -13.57
N LYS A 88 -2.93 12.53 -13.77
CA LYS A 88 -1.81 13.08 -14.57
C LYS A 88 -0.65 13.65 -13.76
N ASN A 89 -0.91 14.20 -12.58
CA ASN A 89 0.11 14.93 -11.83
C ASN A 89 0.86 14.03 -10.85
N HIS A 90 2.09 14.41 -10.50
CA HIS A 90 2.72 13.86 -9.31
C HIS A 90 1.84 14.16 -8.09
N LYS A 91 1.68 13.17 -7.22
CA LYS A 91 0.75 13.19 -6.10
C LYS A 91 1.49 12.95 -4.80
N TYR A 92 1.19 13.79 -3.82
CA TYR A 92 1.50 13.48 -2.43
C TYR A 92 0.21 13.07 -1.72
N ILE A 93 0.13 11.83 -1.27
CA ILE A 93 -1.09 11.26 -0.68
C ILE A 93 -0.92 11.18 0.83
N LEU A 94 -1.83 11.79 1.58
CA LEU A 94 -1.92 11.64 3.02
C LEU A 94 -3.06 10.68 3.36
N MET A 95 -2.76 9.54 3.97
CA MET A 95 -3.77 8.52 4.29
C MET A 95 -3.76 8.17 5.77
N ASN A 96 -4.93 7.83 6.33
CA ASN A 96 -4.98 7.18 7.64
C ASN A 96 -4.40 5.76 7.58
N HIS A 97 -4.04 5.20 8.73
CA HIS A 97 -3.44 3.86 8.79
C HIS A 97 -4.06 2.99 9.87
N ARG A 98 -5.25 2.44 9.58
CA ARG A 98 -6.07 1.72 10.55
C ARG A 98 -6.19 0.23 10.26
N TYR A 99 -6.22 -0.19 9.00
CA TYR A 99 -6.55 -1.56 8.62
C TYR A 99 -5.38 -2.30 7.99
N GLU A 100 -5.49 -3.63 7.91
CA GLU A 100 -4.44 -4.47 7.35
C GLU A 100 -4.21 -4.21 5.85
N ILE A 101 -5.29 -3.90 5.12
CA ILE A 101 -5.32 -3.77 3.66
C ILE A 101 -5.35 -2.32 3.16
N ASP A 102 -5.06 -1.33 4.03
CA ASP A 102 -5.09 0.10 3.65
C ASP A 102 -4.29 0.39 2.37
N TRP A 103 -3.05 -0.10 2.36
CA TRP A 103 -2.12 0.05 1.25
C TRP A 103 -2.66 -0.56 -0.04
N LEU A 104 -3.41 -1.66 0.06
CA LEU A 104 -3.98 -2.36 -1.08
C LEU A 104 -5.17 -1.58 -1.65
N CYS A 105 -6.00 -0.97 -0.79
CA CYS A 105 -7.04 -0.03 -1.23
C CYS A 105 -6.45 1.17 -1.99
N GLY A 106 -5.37 1.76 -1.48
CA GLY A 106 -4.64 2.82 -2.19
C GLY A 106 -4.07 2.35 -3.54
N TRP A 107 -3.56 1.12 -3.61
CA TRP A 107 -3.08 0.51 -4.86
C TRP A 107 -4.20 0.25 -5.86
N ILE A 108 -5.41 -0.12 -5.42
CA ILE A 108 -6.55 -0.27 -6.33
C ILE A 108 -6.92 1.07 -6.97
N ILE A 109 -6.92 2.17 -6.20
CA ILE A 109 -7.11 3.50 -6.77
C ILE A 109 -6.00 3.80 -7.81
N CYS A 110 -4.75 3.47 -7.51
CA CYS A 110 -3.63 3.63 -8.44
C CYS A 110 -3.76 2.74 -9.69
N GLU A 111 -4.27 1.52 -9.58
CA GLU A 111 -4.56 0.63 -10.71
C GLU A 111 -5.60 1.27 -11.60
N ARG A 112 -6.78 1.59 -11.05
CA ARG A 112 -7.90 2.15 -11.81
C ARG A 112 -7.59 3.52 -12.44
N THR A 113 -6.58 4.23 -11.93
CA THR A 113 -6.11 5.52 -12.48
C THR A 113 -4.83 5.41 -13.32
N GLY A 114 -4.23 4.23 -13.41
CA GLY A 114 -3.10 3.96 -14.31
C GLY A 114 -1.72 4.36 -13.83
N VAL A 115 -1.54 4.50 -12.52
CA VAL A 115 -0.26 4.91 -11.91
C VAL A 115 0.35 3.85 -10.99
N LEU A 116 -0.21 2.63 -10.95
CA LEU A 116 0.21 1.57 -10.04
C LEU A 116 1.73 1.29 -10.11
N GLY A 117 2.33 1.21 -11.29
CA GLY A 117 3.77 0.96 -11.43
C GLY A 117 4.68 2.02 -10.80
N ASN A 118 4.14 3.22 -10.55
CA ASN A 118 4.84 4.36 -9.94
C ASN A 118 4.27 4.78 -8.58
N CYS A 119 3.53 3.92 -7.90
CA CYS A 119 3.22 4.15 -6.49
C CYS A 119 4.51 4.01 -5.64
N LYS A 120 4.65 4.89 -4.66
CA LYS A 120 5.76 4.96 -3.69
C LYS A 120 5.16 5.18 -2.31
N ALA A 121 5.90 4.81 -1.27
CA ALA A 121 5.48 5.08 0.10
C ALA A 121 6.68 5.26 1.03
N TYR A 122 6.42 5.93 2.15
CA TYR A 122 7.27 5.86 3.33
C TYR A 122 7.09 4.51 4.01
N VAL A 123 8.14 3.70 4.09
CA VAL A 123 8.10 2.34 4.60
C VAL A 123 9.19 2.09 5.64
N LYS A 124 8.97 1.17 6.58
CA LYS A 124 9.99 0.79 7.57
C LYS A 124 11.21 0.18 6.86
N LYS A 125 12.44 0.62 7.21
CA LYS A 125 13.68 0.14 6.59
C LYS A 125 13.82 -1.38 6.58
N SER A 126 13.38 -2.08 7.64
CA SER A 126 13.44 -3.55 7.68
C SER A 126 12.67 -4.24 6.55
N LEU A 127 11.68 -3.58 5.95
CA LEU A 127 10.91 -4.13 4.84
C LEU A 127 11.73 -4.27 3.56
N GLN A 128 12.86 -3.57 3.41
CA GLN A 128 13.73 -3.71 2.25
C GLN A 128 14.31 -5.14 2.11
N TYR A 129 14.39 -5.87 3.23
CA TYR A 129 14.92 -7.23 3.28
C TYR A 129 13.85 -8.30 3.06
N VAL A 130 12.58 -7.91 2.90
CA VAL A 130 11.53 -8.85 2.50
C VAL A 130 11.79 -9.25 1.05
N PRO A 131 11.98 -10.56 0.76
CA PRO A 131 12.18 -11.01 -0.60
C PRO A 131 11.04 -10.55 -1.51
N ILE A 132 11.36 -10.33 -2.78
CA ILE A 132 10.40 -9.91 -3.80
C ILE A 132 9.92 -8.47 -3.64
N LEU A 133 9.06 -8.21 -2.66
CA LEU A 133 8.46 -6.88 -2.48
C LEU A 133 9.46 -5.86 -1.97
N GLY A 134 10.25 -6.21 -0.95
CA GLY A 134 11.27 -5.30 -0.39
C GLY A 134 12.33 -4.93 -1.42
N TRP A 135 12.78 -5.90 -2.20
CA TRP A 135 13.74 -5.69 -3.29
C TRP A 135 13.14 -4.85 -4.42
N ALA A 136 11.91 -5.15 -4.83
CA ALA A 136 11.21 -4.35 -5.83
C ALA A 136 11.04 -2.89 -5.38
N TRP A 137 10.66 -2.67 -4.12
CA TRP A 137 10.54 -1.33 -3.53
C TRP A 137 11.87 -0.59 -3.48
N ARG A 138 12.97 -1.30 -3.21
CA ARG A 138 14.33 -0.73 -3.27
C ARG A 138 14.67 -0.25 -4.68
N PHE A 139 14.43 -1.06 -5.69
CA PHE A 139 14.62 -0.66 -7.10
C PHE A 139 13.63 0.44 -7.52
N ALA A 140 12.44 0.46 -6.95
CA ALA A 140 11.41 1.43 -7.29
C ALA A 140 11.58 2.80 -6.62
N GLY A 141 12.56 3.02 -5.73
CA GLY A 141 12.74 4.31 -5.06
C GLY A 141 11.69 4.59 -3.97
N TYR A 142 11.29 3.57 -3.22
CA TYR A 142 10.53 3.77 -1.98
C TYR A 142 11.42 4.41 -0.91
N ILE A 143 10.79 5.20 -0.01
CA ILE A 143 11.51 5.91 1.04
C ILE A 143 11.55 5.02 2.29
N PHE A 144 12.72 4.44 2.58
CA PHE A 144 12.93 3.54 3.70
C PHE A 144 13.35 4.31 4.97
N MET A 145 12.54 4.23 6.01
CA MET A 145 12.68 4.98 7.26
C MET A 145 13.32 4.14 8.37
N GLU A 146 14.37 4.67 8.99
CA GLU A 146 15.11 4.07 10.11
C GLU A 146 14.46 4.34 11.48
N ARG A 147 13.53 5.30 11.57
CA ARG A 147 13.02 5.84 12.84
C ARG A 147 14.12 6.55 13.64
N ASN A 148 15.03 7.19 12.91
CA ASN A 148 16.10 8.03 13.44
C ASN A 148 16.07 9.33 12.63
N TRP A 149 15.76 10.44 13.30
CA TRP A 149 15.46 11.70 12.61
C TRP A 149 16.62 12.23 11.77
N GLU A 150 17.84 12.25 12.31
CA GLU A 150 19.01 12.78 11.59
C GLU A 150 19.24 12.03 10.27
N LYS A 151 19.22 10.70 10.32
CA LYS A 151 19.36 9.87 9.11
C LYS A 151 18.17 10.00 8.18
N ASP A 152 16.97 9.98 8.73
CA ASP A 152 15.74 9.99 7.95
C ASP A 152 15.58 11.33 7.21
N LYS A 153 15.99 12.46 7.80
CA LYS A 153 15.93 13.79 7.16
C LYS A 153 16.75 13.84 5.87
N GLU A 154 17.96 13.29 5.87
CA GLU A 154 18.81 13.21 4.69
C GLU A 154 18.21 12.32 3.60
N VAL A 155 17.70 11.15 3.99
CA VAL A 155 17.05 10.19 3.08
C VAL A 155 15.81 10.81 2.43
N ILE A 156 14.94 11.46 3.21
CA ILE A 156 13.74 12.16 2.72
C ILE A 156 14.15 13.22 1.70
N THR A 157 15.10 14.08 2.08
CA THR A 157 15.58 15.17 1.24
C THR A 157 16.07 14.68 -0.13
N SER A 158 16.94 13.68 -0.12
CA SER A 158 17.52 13.10 -1.34
C SER A 158 16.47 12.40 -2.20
N GLN A 159 15.66 11.53 -1.60
CA GLN A 159 14.69 10.73 -2.35
C GLN A 159 13.55 11.56 -2.94
N ILE A 160 13.04 12.57 -2.24
CA ILE A 160 11.98 13.43 -2.81
C ILE A 160 12.50 14.18 -4.02
N LYS A 161 13.70 14.76 -3.94
CA LYS A 161 14.34 15.44 -5.09
C LYS A 161 14.47 14.49 -6.29
N GLU A 162 14.74 13.21 -6.06
CA GLU A 162 14.75 12.22 -7.12
C GLU A 162 13.34 11.92 -7.67
N LEU A 163 12.35 11.77 -6.79
CA LEU A 163 10.97 11.39 -7.10
C LEU A 163 10.23 12.46 -7.91
N VAL A 164 10.40 13.74 -7.58
CA VAL A 164 9.75 14.85 -8.30
C VAL A 164 10.28 15.04 -9.73
N ASN A 165 11.41 14.40 -10.05
CA ASN A 165 12.01 14.38 -11.38
C ASN A 165 11.74 13.05 -12.13
N TYR A 166 10.76 12.25 -11.68
CA TYR A 166 10.34 11.08 -12.45
C TYR A 166 9.70 11.49 -13.78
N PRO A 167 9.93 10.73 -14.86
CA PRO A 167 9.38 11.09 -16.17
C PRO A 167 7.87 10.84 -16.30
N ASP A 168 7.28 10.11 -15.35
CA ASP A 168 5.86 9.80 -15.27
C ASP A 168 5.34 10.20 -13.89
N SER A 169 4.04 10.45 -13.81
CA SER A 169 3.34 10.69 -12.54
C SER A 169 3.67 9.62 -11.49
N ILE A 170 4.03 10.08 -10.29
CA ILE A 170 4.24 9.24 -9.11
C ILE A 170 3.13 9.49 -8.10
N SER A 171 2.80 8.47 -7.32
CA SER A 171 1.93 8.60 -6.14
C SER A 171 2.74 8.28 -4.89
N LEU A 172 3.17 9.30 -4.13
CA LEU A 172 3.91 9.11 -2.89
C LEU A 172 2.96 9.14 -1.70
N LEU A 173 2.80 8.00 -1.05
CA LEU A 173 1.94 7.83 0.12
C LEU A 173 2.68 8.07 1.43
N LEU A 174 2.17 8.97 2.26
CA LEU A 174 2.49 9.12 3.67
C LEU A 174 1.28 8.76 4.54
N CYS A 175 1.50 7.89 5.52
CA CYS A 175 0.60 7.72 6.66
C CYS A 175 1.22 8.42 7.88
N ALA A 176 0.78 9.65 8.19
CA ALA A 176 1.46 10.46 9.21
C ALA A 176 1.30 9.90 10.64
N GLU A 177 0.32 9.04 10.89
CA GLU A 177 0.20 8.26 12.14
C GLU A 177 1.48 7.44 12.43
N GLY A 178 2.21 7.07 11.38
CA GLY A 178 3.53 6.43 11.47
C GLY A 178 3.51 4.96 11.92
N THR A 179 2.36 4.44 12.31
CA THR A 179 2.12 3.03 12.65
C THR A 179 0.65 2.68 12.45
N ARG A 180 0.31 1.39 12.41
CA ARG A 180 -1.10 0.98 12.37
C ARG A 180 -1.78 1.24 13.70
N PHE A 181 -3.01 1.73 13.61
CA PHE A 181 -3.93 1.89 14.73
C PHE A 181 -4.18 0.57 15.47
N THR A 182 -4.07 0.60 16.79
CA THR A 182 -4.58 -0.41 17.72
C THR A 182 -5.09 0.30 18.97
N THR A 183 -5.94 -0.34 19.77
CA THR A 183 -6.47 0.26 21.00
C THR A 183 -5.35 0.71 21.94
N GLU A 184 -4.31 -0.11 22.11
CA GLU A 184 -3.17 0.20 22.97
C GLU A 184 -2.38 1.42 22.47
N LYS A 185 -2.26 1.57 21.15
CA LYS A 185 -1.59 2.72 20.52
C LYS A 185 -2.42 3.97 20.58
N LEU A 186 -3.75 3.85 20.47
CA LEU A 186 -4.65 4.97 20.66
C LEU A 186 -4.48 5.53 22.08
N GLU A 187 -4.55 4.69 23.10
CA GLU A 187 -4.36 5.11 24.49
C GLU A 187 -3.02 5.82 24.71
N ALA A 188 -1.92 5.26 24.17
CA ALA A 188 -0.60 5.88 24.23
C ALA A 188 -0.57 7.23 23.49
N SER A 189 -1.22 7.31 22.32
CA SER A 189 -1.32 8.53 21.53
C SER A 189 -2.10 9.62 22.25
N GLN A 190 -3.22 9.28 22.91
CA GLN A 190 -4.04 10.22 23.67
C GLN A 190 -3.30 10.76 24.88
N LYS A 191 -2.55 9.91 25.60
CA LYS A 191 -1.65 10.34 26.70
C LYS A 191 -0.58 11.29 26.21
N PHE A 192 0.02 11.02 25.05
CA PHE A 192 0.98 11.94 24.42
C PHE A 192 0.32 13.28 24.07
N ALA A 193 -0.85 13.26 23.43
CA ALA A 193 -1.58 14.46 23.05
C ALA A 193 -1.91 15.33 24.26
N GLN A 194 -2.39 14.74 25.36
CA GLN A 194 -2.64 15.43 26.62
C GLN A 194 -1.37 16.12 27.16
N LYS A 195 -0.24 15.41 27.21
CA LYS A 195 1.04 15.95 27.69
C LYS A 195 1.57 17.07 26.79
N ALA A 196 1.36 16.97 25.48
CA ALA A 196 1.82 17.93 24.48
C ALA A 196 0.83 19.07 24.24
N ASN A 197 -0.29 19.12 24.97
CA ASN A 197 -1.38 20.08 24.77
C ASN A 197 -1.91 20.09 23.33
N LEU A 198 -2.02 18.91 22.73
CA LEU A 198 -2.57 18.68 21.40
C LEU A 198 -4.01 18.14 21.52
N PRO A 199 -4.85 18.33 20.47
CA PRO A 199 -6.18 17.73 20.40
C PRO A 199 -6.13 16.21 20.61
N ILE A 200 -7.03 15.70 21.44
CA ILE A 200 -7.20 14.28 21.68
C ILE A 200 -8.07 13.71 20.57
N LEU A 201 -7.52 12.78 19.80
CA LEU A 201 -8.21 12.10 18.70
C LEU A 201 -8.74 10.73 19.18
N ASN A 202 -9.88 10.29 18.63
CA ASN A 202 -10.54 9.04 19.02
C ASN A 202 -10.45 7.94 17.94
N TYR A 203 -10.31 8.31 16.68
CA TYR A 203 -10.33 7.42 15.53
C TYR A 203 -9.02 7.45 14.72
N HIS A 204 -8.14 8.39 15.01
CA HIS A 204 -6.76 8.45 14.51
C HIS A 204 -5.73 8.52 15.62
N LEU A 205 -4.51 8.06 15.32
CA LEU A 205 -3.36 8.42 16.12
C LEU A 205 -2.92 9.86 15.83
N THR A 206 -2.37 10.54 16.82
CA THR A 206 -1.78 11.88 16.68
C THR A 206 -0.69 11.82 15.60
N PRO A 207 -0.76 12.66 14.55
CA PRO A 207 0.16 12.56 13.42
C PRO A 207 1.58 12.94 13.85
N ARG A 208 2.57 12.23 13.28
CA ARG A 208 3.98 12.57 13.38
C ARG A 208 4.34 13.51 12.24
N THR A 209 4.66 14.75 12.58
CA THR A 209 4.81 15.87 11.64
C THR A 209 6.12 15.83 10.86
N LYS A 210 7.22 15.42 11.49
CA LYS A 210 8.59 15.54 10.94
C LYS A 210 8.75 15.07 9.49
N GLY A 211 8.20 13.90 9.16
CA GLY A 211 8.28 13.35 7.81
C GLY A 211 7.47 14.16 6.79
N PHE A 212 6.30 14.66 7.19
CA PHE A 212 5.47 15.55 6.39
C PHE A 212 6.20 16.87 6.14
N VAL A 213 6.63 17.55 7.22
CA VAL A 213 7.31 18.86 7.15
C VAL A 213 8.60 18.80 6.33
N ALA A 214 9.48 17.82 6.55
CA ALA A 214 10.70 17.68 5.74
C ALA A 214 10.43 17.36 4.26
N SER A 215 9.22 16.91 3.92
CA SER A 215 8.88 16.62 2.53
C SER A 215 8.54 17.88 1.73
N LEU A 216 7.80 18.81 2.33
CA LEU A 216 7.16 19.92 1.63
C LEU A 216 8.14 20.81 0.85
N PRO A 217 9.29 21.24 1.41
CA PRO A 217 10.20 22.15 0.71
C PRO A 217 10.74 21.59 -0.60
N HIS A 218 10.86 20.25 -0.70
CA HIS A 218 11.37 19.57 -1.89
C HIS A 218 10.27 19.21 -2.90
N MET A 219 9.00 19.37 -2.51
CA MET A 219 7.83 19.15 -3.35
C MET A 219 7.31 20.43 -3.98
N ARG A 220 7.43 21.58 -3.29
CA ARG A 220 6.94 22.87 -3.77
C ARG A 220 7.51 23.21 -5.15
N GLY A 221 6.63 23.67 -6.05
CA GLY A 221 6.94 23.96 -7.45
C GLY A 221 7.04 22.74 -8.37
N LYS A 222 6.96 21.50 -7.85
CA LYS A 222 6.98 20.26 -8.63
C LYS A 222 5.75 19.38 -8.43
N ILE A 223 5.23 19.35 -7.22
CA ILE A 223 3.94 18.75 -6.85
C ILE A 223 3.02 19.90 -6.49
N SER A 224 1.88 20.00 -7.18
CA SER A 224 0.90 21.06 -6.95
C SER A 224 -0.09 20.75 -5.83
N ASP A 225 -0.34 19.48 -5.54
CA ASP A 225 -1.46 19.08 -4.70
C ASP A 225 -1.12 17.94 -3.74
N ILE A 226 -1.66 18.06 -2.53
CA ILE A 226 -1.83 16.96 -1.58
C ILE A 226 -3.20 16.33 -1.84
N TYR A 227 -3.25 15.01 -1.87
CA TYR A 227 -4.49 14.25 -1.92
C TYR A 227 -4.71 13.59 -0.57
N ASP A 228 -5.66 14.12 0.17
CA ASP A 228 -6.09 13.57 1.44
C ASP A 228 -7.02 12.38 1.21
N MET A 229 -6.62 11.20 1.66
CA MET A 229 -7.37 9.96 1.53
C MET A 229 -7.82 9.50 2.92
N GLN A 230 -9.13 9.46 3.13
CA GLN A 230 -9.76 8.90 4.32
C GLN A 230 -10.40 7.56 3.95
N LEU A 231 -9.85 6.47 4.47
CA LEU A 231 -10.32 5.10 4.26
C LEU A 231 -11.06 4.60 5.51
N GLN A 232 -12.26 4.07 5.31
CA GLN A 232 -13.03 3.39 6.35
C GLN A 232 -13.61 2.07 5.83
N PHE A 233 -13.80 1.14 6.77
CA PHE A 233 -14.63 -0.04 6.60
C PHE A 233 -15.71 0.00 7.68
N LYS A 234 -16.90 -0.48 7.33
CA LYS A 234 -18.00 -0.62 8.29
C LYS A 234 -17.60 -1.59 9.41
N SER A 235 -17.74 -1.16 10.66
CA SER A 235 -17.30 -1.94 11.83
C SER A 235 -18.19 -3.15 12.11
N ASP A 236 -19.48 -3.03 11.77
CA ASP A 236 -20.50 -4.07 11.86
C ASP A 236 -20.42 -5.12 10.74
N ASP A 237 -19.60 -4.90 9.69
CA ASP A 237 -19.42 -5.88 8.62
C ASP A 237 -18.83 -7.19 9.19
N PRO A 238 -19.46 -8.36 8.94
CA PRO A 238 -18.96 -9.64 9.41
C PRO A 238 -17.61 -10.02 8.76
N VAL A 239 -17.31 -9.53 7.56
CA VAL A 239 -16.06 -9.83 6.85
C VAL A 239 -15.04 -8.73 7.12
N LYS A 240 -14.12 -9.01 8.04
CA LYS A 240 -13.07 -8.05 8.40
C LYS A 240 -12.06 -7.80 7.24
N PRO A 241 -11.52 -6.58 7.10
CA PRO A 241 -10.63 -6.17 6.00
C PRO A 241 -9.21 -6.75 6.16
N THR A 242 -9.07 -8.06 5.94
CA THR A 242 -7.81 -8.80 6.09
C THR A 242 -7.39 -9.43 4.77
N LEU A 243 -6.08 -9.62 4.56
CA LEU A 243 -5.57 -10.26 3.36
C LEU A 243 -6.09 -11.71 3.22
N THR A 244 -6.23 -12.42 4.35
CA THR A 244 -6.79 -13.77 4.38
C THR A 244 -8.22 -13.83 3.86
N ASN A 245 -9.09 -12.89 4.25
CA ASN A 245 -10.48 -12.86 3.76
C ASN A 245 -10.53 -12.57 2.26
N LEU A 246 -9.66 -11.69 1.75
CA LEU A 246 -9.53 -11.44 0.30
C LEU A 246 -9.07 -12.69 -0.44
N LEU A 247 -8.04 -13.38 0.06
CA LEU A 247 -7.56 -14.64 -0.53
C LEU A 247 -8.66 -15.72 -0.54
N GLN A 248 -9.47 -15.79 0.51
CA GLN A 248 -10.66 -16.66 0.59
C GLN A 248 -11.80 -16.26 -0.35
N GLY A 249 -11.63 -15.19 -1.14
CA GLY A 249 -12.64 -14.71 -2.07
C GLY A 249 -13.83 -14.04 -1.38
N LYS A 250 -13.69 -13.63 -0.11
CA LYS A 250 -14.76 -12.92 0.60
C LYS A 250 -14.79 -11.47 0.16
N ARG A 251 -15.98 -11.00 -0.21
CA ARG A 251 -16.21 -9.62 -0.62
C ARG A 251 -16.10 -8.69 0.59
N ILE A 252 -15.41 -7.57 0.38
CA ILE A 252 -15.23 -6.49 1.35
C ILE A 252 -15.59 -5.18 0.62
N THR A 253 -16.19 -4.23 1.34
CA THR A 253 -16.48 -2.89 0.80
C THR A 253 -15.63 -1.85 1.50
N ALA A 254 -14.77 -1.17 0.76
CA ALA A 254 -13.96 -0.05 1.23
C ALA A 254 -14.66 1.27 0.87
N TYR A 255 -14.73 2.18 1.86
CA TYR A 255 -15.27 3.52 1.67
C TYR A 255 -14.10 4.50 1.72
N ILE A 256 -13.91 5.24 0.64
CA ILE A 256 -12.78 6.17 0.49
C ILE A 256 -13.33 7.56 0.21
N CYS A 257 -12.99 8.52 1.04
CA CYS A 257 -13.19 9.93 0.75
C CYS A 257 -11.85 10.55 0.36
N LEU A 258 -11.80 11.24 -0.78
CA LEU A 258 -10.57 11.78 -1.35
C LEU A 258 -10.73 13.28 -1.64
N PHE A 259 -10.01 14.11 -0.91
CA PHE A 259 -9.94 15.55 -1.13
C PHE A 259 -8.64 15.93 -1.80
N ARG A 260 -8.70 16.86 -2.74
CA ARG A 260 -7.53 17.55 -3.26
C ARG A 260 -7.33 18.84 -2.48
N ILE A 261 -6.09 19.08 -2.05
CA ILE A 261 -5.68 20.25 -1.29
C ILE A 261 -4.48 20.83 -2.05
N PRO A 262 -4.59 22.04 -2.64
CA PRO A 262 -3.44 22.74 -3.18
C PRO A 262 -2.31 22.84 -2.15
N LEU A 263 -1.09 22.53 -2.56
CA LEU A 263 0.07 22.55 -1.66
C LEU A 263 0.35 23.96 -1.11
N GLU A 264 -0.10 24.99 -1.83
CA GLU A 264 -0.06 26.40 -1.43
C GLU A 264 -0.93 26.71 -0.20
N GLU A 265 -1.94 25.88 0.11
CA GLU A 265 -2.76 26.03 1.34
C GLU A 265 -2.02 25.56 2.60
N VAL A 266 -0.94 24.78 2.45
CA VAL A 266 -0.09 24.39 3.58
C VAL A 266 0.94 25.49 3.84
N PRO A 267 1.12 25.96 5.09
CA PRO A 267 2.16 26.95 5.40
C PRO A 267 3.56 26.50 5.00
N GLU A 268 4.43 27.46 4.69
CA GLU A 268 5.82 27.18 4.29
C GLU A 268 6.76 26.98 5.47
N ASP A 269 6.48 27.63 6.60
CA ASP A 269 7.26 27.49 7.81
C ASP A 269 7.00 26.14 8.49
N GLU A 270 8.02 25.58 9.14
CA GLU A 270 7.92 24.25 9.74
C GLU A 270 6.76 24.19 10.74
N LYS A 271 6.67 25.18 11.65
CA LYS A 271 5.66 25.22 12.71
C LYS A 271 4.24 25.32 12.15
N GLY A 272 4.00 26.19 11.18
CA GLY A 272 2.71 26.32 10.51
C GLY A 272 2.29 25.02 9.80
N ALA A 273 3.23 24.32 9.16
CA ALA A 273 2.95 23.02 8.55
C ALA A 273 2.64 21.92 9.59
N GLU A 274 3.27 21.95 10.77
CA GLU A 274 2.94 21.06 11.90
C GLU A 274 1.52 21.30 12.40
N GLU A 275 1.20 22.56 12.70
CA GLU A 275 -0.13 22.97 13.18
C GLU A 275 -1.22 22.65 12.15
N TRP A 276 -0.94 22.88 10.87
CA TRP A 276 -1.82 22.51 9.76
C TRP A 276 -2.11 21.01 9.75
N LEU A 277 -1.08 20.16 9.91
CA LEU A 277 -1.25 18.70 9.90
C LEU A 277 -2.09 18.23 11.09
N HIS A 278 -1.86 18.80 12.29
CA HIS A 278 -2.66 18.49 13.47
C HIS A 278 -4.13 18.85 13.27
N LYS A 279 -4.41 20.07 12.80
CA LYS A 279 -5.78 20.54 12.51
C LYS A 279 -6.46 19.71 11.43
N HIS A 280 -5.70 19.29 10.42
CA HIS A 280 -6.21 18.42 9.36
C HIS A 280 -6.59 17.03 9.88
N TYR A 281 -5.82 16.49 10.83
CA TYR A 281 -6.17 15.23 11.50
C TYR A 281 -7.39 15.34 12.43
N GLU A 282 -7.66 16.50 13.02
CA GLU A 282 -8.93 16.73 13.74
C GLU A 282 -10.14 16.64 12.79
N LYS A 283 -10.03 17.20 11.58
CA LYS A 283 -11.07 17.06 10.54
C LYS A 283 -11.27 15.58 10.18
N LYS A 284 -10.17 14.84 9.97
CA LYS A 284 -10.23 13.39 9.69
C LYS A 284 -10.91 12.61 10.82
N ASP A 285 -10.64 12.98 12.07
CA ASP A 285 -11.22 12.30 13.24
C ASP A 285 -12.74 12.48 13.29
N ARG A 286 -13.24 13.70 13.06
CA ARG A 286 -14.70 13.94 12.94
C ARG A 286 -15.34 13.19 11.79
N MET A 287 -14.65 13.08 10.65
CA MET A 287 -15.12 12.27 9.52
C MET A 287 -15.16 10.79 9.85
N ALA A 288 -14.17 10.30 10.60
CA ALA A 288 -14.12 8.92 11.03
C ALA A 288 -15.24 8.60 12.03
N GLU A 289 -15.50 9.51 12.96
CA GLU A 289 -16.60 9.45 13.92
C GLU A 289 -17.97 9.42 13.21
N SER A 290 -18.21 10.36 12.29
CA SER A 290 -19.42 10.38 11.47
C SER A 290 -19.65 9.03 10.77
N PHE A 291 -18.59 8.50 10.15
CA PHE A 291 -18.69 7.23 9.45
C PHE A 291 -18.96 6.05 10.39
N GLU A 292 -18.36 6.03 11.58
CA GLU A 292 -18.61 4.98 12.57
C GLU A 292 -20.06 5.01 13.08
N GLN A 293 -20.62 6.21 13.29
CA GLN A 293 -21.98 6.36 13.83
C GLN A 293 -23.08 6.20 12.78
N THR A 294 -22.87 6.67 11.55
CA THR A 294 -23.94 6.74 10.53
C THR A 294 -23.64 5.95 9.25
N GLY A 295 -22.39 5.53 9.04
CA GLY A 295 -21.95 4.94 7.78
C GLY A 295 -21.70 5.95 6.65
N ASP A 296 -21.75 7.25 6.95
CA ASP A 296 -21.47 8.35 6.01
C ASP A 296 -20.40 9.31 6.59
N PHE A 297 -19.47 9.77 5.74
CA PHE A 297 -18.37 10.63 6.15
C PHE A 297 -18.77 12.06 6.49
N PHE A 298 -19.93 12.54 6.02
CA PHE A 298 -20.27 13.96 5.93
C PHE A 298 -21.34 14.36 6.94
N GLU A 299 -22.23 13.44 7.30
CA GLU A 299 -23.44 13.69 8.08
C GLU A 299 -23.20 14.41 9.41
N LEU A 300 -22.21 13.96 10.19
CA LEU A 300 -21.88 14.52 11.51
C LEU A 300 -20.55 15.27 11.55
N SER A 301 -19.77 15.22 10.47
CA SER A 301 -18.39 15.72 10.48
C SER A 301 -18.24 17.22 10.23
N GLY A 302 -19.31 17.87 9.73
CA GLY A 302 -19.30 19.26 9.27
C GLY A 302 -18.50 19.48 7.99
N VAL A 303 -18.12 18.40 7.29
CA VAL A 303 -17.37 18.48 6.02
C VAL A 303 -18.36 18.47 4.85
N PRO A 304 -18.16 19.32 3.81
CA PRO A 304 -19.03 19.32 2.65
C PRO A 304 -19.12 17.95 1.98
N LYS A 305 -20.35 17.55 1.63
CA LYS A 305 -20.62 16.29 0.96
C LYS A 305 -19.98 16.24 -0.41
N LEU A 306 -19.22 15.18 -0.68
CA LEU A 306 -18.70 14.90 -2.02
C LEU A 306 -19.60 13.92 -2.76
N GLU A 307 -19.51 13.95 -4.08
CA GLU A 307 -20.20 13.00 -4.94
C GLU A 307 -19.49 11.65 -4.96
N LYS A 308 -20.29 10.58 -5.12
CA LYS A 308 -19.77 9.24 -5.36
C LYS A 308 -19.27 9.13 -6.79
N ILE A 309 -18.01 8.72 -6.96
CA ILE A 309 -17.35 8.50 -8.24
C ILE A 309 -17.15 7.01 -8.48
N THR A 310 -17.38 6.57 -9.72
CA THR A 310 -17.07 5.19 -10.13
C THR A 310 -15.81 5.17 -10.99
N LEU A 311 -14.74 4.60 -10.45
CA LEU A 311 -13.56 4.25 -11.22
C LEU A 311 -13.72 2.81 -11.75
N LYS A 312 -13.65 2.65 -13.08
CA LYS A 312 -13.78 1.35 -13.74
C LYS A 312 -12.57 0.46 -13.45
N ARG A 313 -12.81 -0.84 -13.25
CA ARG A 313 -11.76 -1.85 -13.17
C ARG A 313 -11.01 -1.92 -14.51
N ARG A 314 -9.69 -2.06 -14.45
CA ARG A 314 -8.85 -2.27 -15.64
C ARG A 314 -8.54 -3.75 -15.78
N TYR A 315 -8.68 -4.26 -17.00
CA TYR A 315 -8.40 -5.67 -17.30
C TYR A 315 -6.90 -6.01 -17.28
N ASN A 316 -6.02 -5.00 -17.25
CA ASN A 316 -4.57 -5.17 -17.28
C ASN A 316 -4.06 -6.09 -16.15
N SER A 317 -4.55 -5.92 -14.92
CA SER A 317 -4.18 -6.79 -13.78
C SER A 317 -4.63 -8.24 -13.97
N LEU A 318 -5.82 -8.46 -14.54
CA LEU A 318 -6.34 -9.79 -14.89
C LEU A 318 -5.49 -10.46 -15.98
N VAL A 319 -5.20 -9.74 -17.06
CA VAL A 319 -4.36 -10.25 -18.16
C VAL A 319 -2.96 -10.59 -17.67
N ASN A 320 -2.37 -9.72 -16.85
CA ASN A 320 -1.02 -9.93 -16.30
C ASN A 320 -0.96 -11.17 -15.39
N ILE A 321 -1.94 -11.40 -14.52
CA ILE A 321 -1.93 -12.61 -13.68
C ILE A 321 -2.16 -13.88 -14.51
N ILE A 322 -3.02 -13.84 -15.53
CA ILE A 322 -3.26 -15.00 -16.41
C ILE A 322 -1.96 -15.35 -17.14
N PHE A 323 -1.27 -14.34 -17.68
CA PHE A 323 0.02 -14.51 -18.32
C PHE A 323 1.04 -15.19 -17.38
N TRP A 324 1.24 -14.64 -16.18
CA TRP A 324 2.19 -15.23 -15.22
C TRP A 324 1.75 -16.60 -14.72
N ALA A 325 0.45 -16.82 -14.53
CA ALA A 325 -0.08 -18.12 -14.11
C ALA A 325 0.24 -19.18 -15.17
N VAL A 326 0.09 -18.88 -16.46
CA VAL A 326 0.44 -19.80 -17.55
C VAL A 326 1.96 -20.01 -17.61
N VAL A 327 2.75 -18.93 -17.65
CA VAL A 327 4.22 -18.99 -17.78
C VAL A 327 4.86 -19.76 -16.63
N VAL A 328 4.34 -19.61 -15.41
CA VAL A 328 4.91 -20.29 -14.23
C VAL A 328 4.32 -21.69 -14.04
N ASN A 329 3.00 -21.85 -14.07
CA ASN A 329 2.39 -23.11 -13.65
C ASN A 329 2.35 -24.17 -14.75
N ALA A 330 2.36 -23.80 -16.04
CA ALA A 330 2.37 -24.81 -17.11
C ALA A 330 3.67 -25.65 -17.13
N PRO A 331 4.88 -25.05 -17.05
CA PRO A 331 6.11 -25.83 -16.91
C PRO A 331 6.14 -26.63 -15.61
N ILE A 332 5.70 -26.05 -14.49
CA ILE A 332 5.67 -26.75 -13.20
C ILE A 332 4.76 -27.98 -13.28
N LEU A 333 3.56 -27.84 -13.87
CA LEU A 333 2.65 -28.97 -14.04
C LEU A 333 3.26 -30.07 -14.93
N TYR A 334 3.91 -29.68 -16.04
CA TYR A 334 4.61 -30.63 -16.90
C TYR A 334 5.69 -31.41 -16.14
N TYR A 335 6.53 -30.73 -15.37
CA TYR A 335 7.56 -31.38 -14.56
C TYR A 335 6.98 -32.24 -13.43
N LEU A 336 5.89 -31.80 -12.78
CA LEU A 336 5.21 -32.61 -11.76
C LEU A 336 4.66 -33.92 -12.35
N ILE A 337 4.11 -33.87 -13.58
CA ILE A 337 3.65 -35.07 -14.29
C ILE A 337 4.84 -35.99 -14.60
N ILE A 338 5.95 -35.47 -15.10
CA ILE A 338 7.16 -36.27 -15.36
C ILE A 338 7.66 -36.92 -14.08
N ILE A 339 7.75 -36.15 -12.98
CA ILE A 339 8.21 -36.66 -11.68
C ILE A 339 7.29 -37.79 -11.20
N LEU A 340 5.97 -37.61 -11.31
CA LEU A 340 4.99 -38.62 -10.94
C LEU A 340 5.13 -39.90 -11.77
N LEU A 341 5.32 -39.75 -13.08
CA LEU A 341 5.48 -40.88 -14.01
C LEU A 341 6.86 -41.54 -13.90
N SER A 342 7.88 -40.85 -13.42
CA SER A 342 9.25 -41.38 -13.29
C SER A 342 9.38 -42.48 -12.24
N GLY A 343 8.43 -42.58 -11.29
CA GLY A 343 8.48 -43.52 -10.17
C GLY A 343 9.62 -43.26 -9.17
N SER A 344 10.41 -42.19 -9.35
CA SER A 344 11.56 -41.88 -8.50
C SER A 344 11.13 -41.17 -7.22
N ILE A 345 11.34 -41.85 -6.10
CA ILE A 345 11.10 -41.30 -4.75
C ILE A 345 11.93 -40.03 -4.50
N ILE A 346 13.14 -39.96 -5.08
CA ILE A 346 14.03 -38.80 -4.92
C ILE A 346 13.42 -37.55 -5.57
N TYR A 347 12.97 -37.66 -6.83
CA TYR A 347 12.37 -36.53 -7.54
C TYR A 347 11.04 -36.09 -6.90
N PHE A 348 10.24 -37.05 -6.44
CA PHE A 348 9.02 -36.76 -5.70
C PHE A 348 9.32 -35.98 -4.40
N SER A 349 10.34 -36.41 -3.65
CA SER A 349 10.75 -35.76 -2.39
C SER A 349 11.25 -34.33 -2.62
N ILE A 350 11.99 -34.07 -3.70
CA ILE A 350 12.44 -32.73 -4.09
C ILE A 350 11.23 -31.83 -4.42
N GLY A 351 10.28 -32.34 -5.23
CA GLY A 351 9.07 -31.59 -5.57
C GLY A 351 8.22 -31.24 -4.36
N ALA A 352 7.96 -32.22 -3.47
CA ALA A 352 7.20 -32.03 -2.24
C ALA A 352 7.87 -31.02 -1.30
N SER A 353 9.20 -31.12 -1.12
CA SER A 353 9.99 -30.20 -0.28
C SER A 353 9.94 -28.77 -0.82
N SER A 354 9.97 -28.60 -2.15
CA SER A 354 9.89 -27.29 -2.80
C SER A 354 8.52 -26.63 -2.58
N ILE A 355 7.43 -27.39 -2.75
CA ILE A 355 6.06 -26.89 -2.46
C ILE A 355 5.92 -26.52 -0.98
N PHE A 356 6.44 -27.36 -0.07
CA PHE A 356 6.42 -27.09 1.36
C PHE A 356 7.15 -25.78 1.72
N LEU A 357 8.34 -25.57 1.16
CA LEU A 357 9.10 -24.33 1.36
C LEU A 357 8.33 -23.11 0.86
N ILE A 358 7.69 -23.21 -0.31
CA ILE A 358 6.86 -22.14 -0.87
C ILE A 358 5.69 -21.82 0.08
N CYS A 359 4.99 -22.83 0.58
CA CYS A 359 3.92 -22.65 1.57
C CYS A 359 4.41 -21.91 2.81
N LEU A 360 5.58 -22.27 3.35
CA LEU A 360 6.18 -21.59 4.51
C LEU A 360 6.50 -20.12 4.22
N LEU A 361 7.08 -19.83 3.04
CA LEU A 361 7.41 -18.46 2.63
C LEU A 361 6.14 -17.61 2.51
N LEU A 362 5.08 -18.14 1.88
CA LEU A 362 3.79 -17.44 1.74
C LEU A 362 3.16 -17.14 3.10
N GLN A 363 3.12 -18.13 4.00
CA GLN A 363 2.59 -17.94 5.35
C GLN A 363 3.38 -16.87 6.10
N ARG A 364 4.71 -16.83 5.95
CA ARG A 364 5.55 -15.78 6.54
C ARG A 364 5.24 -14.40 5.95
N MET A 365 5.06 -14.30 4.63
CA MET A 365 4.71 -13.04 3.96
C MET A 365 3.35 -12.50 4.40
N ILE A 366 2.31 -13.34 4.43
CA ILE A 366 0.99 -12.99 4.94
C ILE A 366 1.09 -12.64 6.43
N GLY A 367 1.90 -13.36 7.21
CA GLY A 367 2.12 -13.05 8.62
C GLY A 367 2.64 -11.63 8.85
N MET A 368 3.46 -11.10 7.95
CA MET A 368 4.00 -9.73 8.04
C MET A 368 2.96 -8.64 7.73
N SER A 369 1.87 -8.94 7.01
CA SER A 369 0.79 -7.96 6.80
C SER A 369 -0.08 -7.79 8.03
N LYS A 370 -0.20 -8.79 8.91
CA LYS A 370 -1.11 -8.76 10.07
C LYS A 370 -0.86 -7.60 11.02
N ILE A 371 -1.93 -7.05 11.59
CA ILE A 371 -1.87 -5.96 12.58
C ILE A 371 -1.09 -6.40 13.84
N SER A 372 -1.21 -7.66 14.27
CA SER A 372 -0.46 -8.20 15.42
C SER A 372 1.06 -8.23 15.24
N LYS A 373 1.56 -8.07 14.01
CA LYS A 373 2.99 -7.91 13.69
C LYS A 373 3.37 -6.46 13.42
N SER A 374 2.47 -5.51 13.67
CA SER A 374 2.75 -4.08 13.65
C SER A 374 3.85 -3.73 14.66
N SER A 375 4.63 -2.70 14.37
CA SER A 375 5.73 -2.28 15.25
C SER A 375 5.23 -1.84 16.63
N SER A 376 6.06 -2.00 17.67
CA SER A 376 5.90 -1.33 18.98
C SER A 376 6.07 0.20 18.92
N TYR A 377 6.41 0.74 17.75
CA TYR A 377 6.53 2.18 17.56
C TYR A 377 5.21 2.86 17.90
N GLY A 378 5.25 3.80 18.86
CA GLY A 378 4.07 4.47 19.40
C GLY A 378 3.58 3.94 20.76
N THR A 379 4.04 2.77 21.23
CA THR A 379 3.73 2.25 22.57
C THR A 379 4.91 2.37 23.56
N ASP A 380 6.13 2.55 23.06
CA ASP A 380 7.32 2.65 23.90
C ASP A 380 7.51 4.08 24.42
N ASP A 381 7.12 4.34 25.67
CA ASP A 381 7.39 5.58 26.44
C ASP A 381 8.91 5.87 26.60
N LYS A 382 9.78 4.93 26.21
CA LYS A 382 11.24 4.97 26.47
C LYS A 382 12.08 5.83 25.51
N LYS A 383 11.49 6.64 24.63
CA LYS A 383 12.23 7.53 23.71
C LYS A 383 11.83 9.00 23.78
N LEU A 384 11.24 9.42 24.90
CA LEU A 384 11.18 10.84 25.28
C LEU A 384 12.33 11.14 26.24
N LYS A 385 13.55 11.11 25.72
CA LYS A 385 14.72 11.79 26.29
C LYS A 385 15.50 12.42 25.16
#